data_AF-A0A4R1HWP1-F1
#
_entry.id   AF-A0A4R1HWP1-F1
#
_cell.length_a   1.000
_cell.length_b   1.000
_cell.length_c   1.000
_cell.angle_alpha   90.00
_cell.angle_beta   90.00
_cell.angle_gamma   90.00
#
_symmetry.space_group_name_H-M   'P 1'
#
loop_
_entity.id
_entity.type
_entity.pdbx_description
1 polymer ?
#
loop_
_entity_poly.entity_id
_entity_poly.type
_entity_poly.pdbx_seq_one_letter_code
_entity_poly.pdbx_strand_id
1 'polypeptide(L)'
;MTTAPIDADATSVPAELTPGRRPEFAAACAGARAGFQDVVNLAVVADGLQNRDEPDPRTTLNRLIAFGSVRAWERFVRDLAGGTRGDRLGCLRGGPAAGVLAGLSGGRLPAGWRIAFPRSGTGTTLAFGPERLTGTDDDLGAAVDWWVNARHGLTHRRLPRDHAWPVDTDAYDSDGADVGATTARFALALFLQLADQSIRVLADAAGMARPEELWLPAHWTAGRATAEADAPPLWTGIAVDAP
;
A
#
# COMPACT_ATOMS: atom_id res chain seq x y z
N MET A 1 25.92 -25.89 -33.28
CA MET A 1 24.77 -25.46 -32.48
C MET A 1 25.20 -24.23 -31.72
N THR A 2 24.77 -23.06 -32.21
CA THR A 2 25.12 -21.76 -31.66
C THR A 2 24.02 -21.39 -30.67
N THR A 3 24.33 -21.42 -29.38
CA THR A 3 23.45 -20.90 -28.32
C THR A 3 23.40 -19.39 -28.48
N ALA A 4 22.28 -18.86 -28.97
CA ALA A 4 22.01 -17.43 -28.93
C ALA A 4 21.97 -16.97 -27.45
N PRO A 5 22.51 -15.79 -27.13
CA PRO A 5 22.31 -15.22 -25.81
C PRO A 5 20.82 -14.90 -25.65
N ILE A 6 20.26 -15.26 -24.50
CA ILE A 6 18.96 -14.78 -24.07
C ILE A 6 19.13 -13.26 -23.94
N ASP A 7 18.52 -12.51 -24.84
CA ASP A 7 18.33 -11.07 -24.68
C ASP A 7 17.66 -10.88 -23.32
N ALA A 8 18.46 -10.41 -22.35
CA ALA A 8 17.93 -9.68 -21.23
C ALA A 8 17.25 -8.47 -21.84
N ASP A 9 15.94 -8.58 -22.08
CA ASP A 9 15.08 -7.44 -22.29
C ASP A 9 15.22 -6.60 -21.03
N ALA A 10 16.18 -5.68 -21.07
CA ALA A 10 16.44 -4.73 -20.03
C ALA A 10 15.14 -3.95 -19.90
N THR A 11 14.32 -4.34 -18.93
CA THR A 11 13.18 -3.57 -18.47
C THR A 11 13.80 -2.26 -18.01
N SER A 12 13.86 -1.30 -18.93
CA SER A 12 14.67 -0.11 -18.74
C SER A 12 14.07 0.61 -17.55
N VAL A 13 14.85 0.61 -16.46
CA VAL A 13 14.47 1.34 -15.25
C VAL A 13 14.17 2.77 -15.71
N PRO A 14 12.98 3.32 -15.40
CA PRO A 14 12.61 4.64 -15.86
C PRO A 14 13.67 5.66 -15.45
N ALA A 15 14.06 6.53 -16.38
CA ALA A 15 14.93 7.64 -16.06
C ALA A 15 14.27 8.56 -15.01
N GLU A 16 15.10 9.30 -14.29
CA GLU A 16 14.69 10.27 -13.27
C GLU A 16 13.52 11.15 -13.75
N LEU A 17 12.62 11.49 -12.83
CA LEU A 17 11.42 12.26 -13.15
C LEU A 17 11.78 13.68 -13.62
N THR A 18 11.84 13.88 -14.94
CA THR A 18 12.20 15.16 -15.54
C THR A 18 11.03 16.15 -15.56
N PRO A 19 11.28 17.47 -15.72
CA PRO A 19 10.23 18.48 -15.87
C PRO A 19 9.19 18.18 -16.95
N GLY A 20 9.58 17.52 -18.04
CA GLY A 20 8.67 17.14 -19.12
C GLY A 20 7.67 16.03 -18.74
N ARG A 21 8.00 15.20 -17.74
CA ARG A 21 7.16 14.09 -17.26
C ARG A 21 6.24 14.45 -16.09
N ARG A 22 6.29 15.70 -15.63
CA ARG A 22 5.43 16.20 -14.54
C ARG A 22 3.92 16.03 -14.79
N PRO A 23 3.39 16.23 -16.02
CA PRO A 23 1.96 16.00 -16.29
C PRO A 23 1.57 14.53 -16.15
N GLU A 24 2.40 13.60 -16.62
CA GLU A 24 2.19 12.16 -16.49
C GLU A 24 2.19 11.73 -15.03
N PHE A 25 3.14 12.25 -14.25
CA PHE A 25 3.19 12.01 -12.81
C PHE A 25 1.95 12.56 -12.09
N ALA A 26 1.50 13.76 -12.44
CA ALA A 26 0.28 14.33 -11.87
C ALA A 26 -0.96 13.47 -12.21
N ALA A 27 -1.04 12.95 -13.44
CA ALA A 27 -2.09 12.01 -13.85
C ALA A 27 -2.02 10.69 -13.07
N ALA A 28 -0.82 10.14 -12.85
CA ALA A 28 -0.63 8.94 -12.02
C ALA A 28 -1.07 9.18 -10.56
N CYS A 29 -0.77 10.36 -9.99
CA CYS A 29 -1.23 10.75 -8.65
C CYS A 29 -2.75 10.87 -8.58
N ALA A 30 -3.40 11.43 -9.60
CA ALA A 30 -4.85 11.48 -9.70
C ALA A 30 -5.48 10.08 -9.84
N GLY A 31 -4.86 9.20 -10.64
CA GLY A 31 -5.26 7.80 -10.77
C GLY A 31 -5.13 7.03 -9.46
N ALA A 32 -4.05 7.25 -8.71
CA ALA A 32 -3.87 6.68 -7.37
C ALA A 32 -4.96 7.16 -6.40
N ARG A 33 -5.24 8.48 -6.36
CA ARG A 33 -6.32 9.04 -5.53
C ARG A 33 -7.67 8.38 -5.84
N ALA A 34 -8.05 8.26 -7.11
CA ALA A 34 -9.28 7.60 -7.50
C ALA A 34 -9.30 6.11 -7.08
N GLY A 35 -8.22 5.38 -7.35
CA GLY A 35 -8.10 3.97 -7.00
C GLY A 35 -8.19 3.70 -5.49
N PHE A 36 -7.58 4.56 -4.66
CA PHE A 36 -7.66 4.44 -3.21
C PHE A 36 -8.98 4.95 -2.64
N GLN A 37 -9.62 5.97 -3.23
CA GLN A 37 -10.95 6.43 -2.82
C GLN A 37 -11.97 5.30 -2.86
N ASP A 38 -11.96 4.46 -3.91
CA ASP A 38 -12.86 3.31 -4.03
C ASP A 38 -12.68 2.34 -2.86
N VAL A 39 -11.43 2.10 -2.45
CA VAL A 39 -11.10 1.19 -1.34
C VAL A 39 -11.46 1.82 0.02
N VAL A 40 -11.23 3.12 0.20
CA VAL A 40 -11.64 3.87 1.40
C VAL A 40 -13.17 3.85 1.54
N ASN A 41 -13.90 4.09 0.45
CA ASN A 41 -15.36 4.02 0.45
C ASN A 41 -15.86 2.62 0.82
N LEU A 42 -15.22 1.59 0.29
CA LEU A 42 -15.54 0.20 0.63
C LEU A 42 -15.32 -0.08 2.13
N ALA A 43 -14.25 0.47 2.70
CA ALA A 43 -13.97 0.40 4.13
C ALA A 43 -15.06 1.08 4.97
N VAL A 44 -15.50 2.28 4.57
CA VAL A 44 -16.60 3.00 5.23
C VAL A 44 -17.91 2.22 5.16
N VAL A 45 -18.24 1.64 4.00
CA VAL A 45 -19.43 0.79 3.84
C VAL A 45 -19.35 -0.44 4.74
N ALA A 46 -18.19 -1.09 4.83
CA ALA A 46 -17.98 -2.23 5.72
C ALA A 46 -18.21 -1.87 7.19
N ASP A 47 -17.72 -0.72 7.65
CA ASP A 47 -17.96 -0.24 9.03
C ASP A 47 -19.44 0.07 9.28
N GLY A 48 -20.11 0.70 8.31
CA GLY A 48 -21.54 1.00 8.41
C GLY A 48 -22.43 -0.24 8.53
N LEU A 49 -22.00 -1.36 7.93
CA LEU A 49 -22.70 -2.65 8.01
C LEU A 49 -22.39 -3.39 9.32
N GLN A 50 -21.14 -3.32 9.82
CA GLN A 50 -20.77 -3.92 11.11
C GLN A 50 -21.57 -3.36 12.29
N ASN A 51 -22.02 -2.11 12.18
CA ASN A 51 -22.81 -1.44 13.21
C ASN A 51 -24.33 -1.73 13.14
N ARG A 52 -24.77 -2.64 12.26
CA ARG A 52 -26.18 -3.06 12.13
C ARG A 52 -26.30 -4.53 12.53
N ASP A 53 -27.28 -4.86 13.38
CA ASP A 53 -27.60 -6.24 13.85
C ASP A 53 -28.20 -7.13 12.73
N GLU A 54 -27.61 -7.14 11.53
CA GLU A 54 -28.03 -7.97 10.40
C GLU A 54 -27.03 -9.12 10.11
N PRO A 55 -27.48 -10.24 9.50
CA PRO A 55 -26.60 -11.34 9.13
C PRO A 55 -25.55 -10.86 8.13
N ASP A 56 -24.29 -11.03 8.49
CA ASP A 56 -23.23 -10.22 7.93
C ASP A 56 -22.57 -10.86 6.69
N PRO A 57 -22.42 -10.13 5.56
CA PRO A 57 -21.56 -10.52 4.44
C PRO A 57 -20.04 -10.43 4.76
N ARG A 58 -19.69 -10.67 6.03
CA ARG A 58 -18.56 -10.26 6.91
C ARG A 58 -17.14 -10.45 6.36
N THR A 59 -16.98 -11.35 5.41
CA THR A 59 -15.67 -11.84 4.96
C THR A 59 -15.31 -11.37 3.56
N THR A 60 -16.30 -11.00 2.75
CA THR A 60 -16.05 -10.61 1.35
C THR A 60 -15.55 -9.18 1.25
N LEU A 61 -16.13 -8.24 2.01
CA LEU A 61 -15.75 -6.83 1.95
C LEU A 61 -14.32 -6.60 2.45
N ASN A 62 -13.93 -7.23 3.56
CA ASN A 62 -12.58 -7.11 4.11
C ASN A 62 -11.51 -7.66 3.14
N ARG A 63 -11.79 -8.80 2.49
CA ARG A 63 -10.94 -9.32 1.40
C ARG A 63 -10.82 -8.34 0.24
N LEU A 64 -11.94 -7.75 -0.18
CA LEU A 64 -11.96 -6.76 -1.25
C LEU A 64 -11.20 -5.48 -0.87
N ILE A 65 -11.26 -5.04 0.39
CA ILE A 65 -10.46 -3.90 0.89
C ILE A 65 -8.97 -4.22 0.79
N ALA A 66 -8.54 -5.37 1.31
CA ALA A 66 -7.14 -5.77 1.27
C ALA A 66 -6.62 -5.90 -0.17
N PHE A 67 -7.32 -6.65 -1.02
CA PHE A 67 -6.90 -6.84 -2.41
C PHE A 67 -7.04 -5.58 -3.25
N GLY A 68 -8.05 -4.76 -2.99
CA GLY A 68 -8.23 -3.45 -3.59
C GLY A 68 -7.07 -2.52 -3.28
N SER A 69 -6.58 -2.53 -2.03
CA SER A 69 -5.41 -1.75 -1.60
C SER A 69 -4.15 -2.11 -2.39
N VAL A 70 -3.85 -3.41 -2.49
CA VAL A 70 -2.72 -3.92 -3.29
C VAL A 70 -2.89 -3.51 -4.76
N ARG A 71 -4.11 -3.59 -5.30
CA ARG A 71 -4.40 -3.24 -6.70
C ARG A 71 -4.22 -1.77 -6.99
N ALA A 72 -4.65 -0.90 -6.09
CA ALA A 72 -4.46 0.53 -6.21
C ALA A 72 -2.95 0.86 -6.23
N TRP A 73 -2.17 0.25 -5.33
CA TRP A 73 -0.71 0.38 -5.29
C TRP A 73 -0.03 -0.07 -6.59
N GLU A 74 -0.28 -1.30 -7.04
CA GLU A 74 0.34 -1.84 -8.25
C GLU A 74 -0.01 -1.01 -9.48
N ARG A 75 -1.25 -0.51 -9.55
CA ARG A 75 -1.67 0.38 -10.63
C ARG A 75 -0.89 1.69 -10.58
N PHE A 76 -0.76 2.31 -9.41
CA PHE A 76 0.02 3.53 -9.25
C PHE A 76 1.47 3.35 -9.74
N VAL A 77 2.15 2.28 -9.30
CA VAL A 77 3.52 1.99 -9.75
C VAL A 77 3.58 1.73 -11.27
N ARG A 78 2.58 1.04 -11.83
CA ARG A 78 2.49 0.82 -13.29
C ARG A 78 2.33 2.12 -14.07
N ASP A 79 1.47 3.01 -13.58
CA ASP A 79 1.22 4.30 -14.22
C ASP A 79 2.49 5.17 -14.19
N LEU A 80 3.27 5.12 -13.09
CA LEU A 80 4.59 5.75 -12.99
C LEU A 80 5.62 5.16 -13.98
N ALA A 81 5.56 3.85 -14.23
CA ALA A 81 6.42 3.16 -15.18
C ALA A 81 6.03 3.39 -16.66
N GLY A 82 5.06 4.26 -16.94
CA GLY A 82 4.61 4.54 -18.30
C GLY A 82 3.78 3.40 -18.92
N GLY A 83 3.12 2.59 -18.10
CA GLY A 83 2.23 1.52 -18.57
C GLY A 83 2.93 0.29 -19.15
N THR A 84 4.24 0.14 -18.93
CA THR A 84 4.99 -1.05 -19.36
C THR A 84 4.34 -2.33 -18.79
N ARG A 85 4.09 -3.30 -19.68
CA ARG A 85 3.49 -4.60 -19.35
C ARG A 85 4.50 -5.43 -18.57
N GLY A 86 4.45 -5.31 -17.26
CA GLY A 86 5.03 -6.26 -16.32
C GLY A 86 3.95 -6.68 -15.32
N ASP A 87 3.61 -7.97 -15.31
CA ASP A 87 2.84 -8.53 -14.20
C ASP A 87 3.71 -8.48 -12.94
N ARG A 88 3.14 -7.94 -11.85
CA ARG A 88 3.67 -7.98 -10.47
C ARG A 88 4.70 -6.91 -10.11
N LEU A 89 4.31 -5.64 -10.17
CA LEU A 89 5.09 -4.51 -9.64
C LEU A 89 5.02 -4.38 -8.10
N GLY A 90 4.75 -5.47 -7.38
CA GLY A 90 4.55 -5.43 -5.94
C GLY A 90 5.83 -5.34 -5.11
N CYS A 91 6.98 -5.75 -5.65
CA CYS A 91 8.16 -6.02 -4.83
C CYS A 91 9.00 -4.76 -4.52
N LEU A 92 9.22 -4.53 -3.22
CA LEU A 92 10.00 -3.40 -2.68
C LEU A 92 11.51 -3.65 -2.63
N ARG A 93 11.96 -4.89 -2.36
CA ARG A 93 13.38 -5.21 -2.19
C ARG A 93 13.92 -5.89 -3.44
N GLY A 94 14.74 -5.16 -4.21
CA GLY A 94 15.30 -5.67 -5.48
C GLY A 94 14.24 -6.01 -6.54
N GLY A 95 13.00 -5.58 -6.32
CA GLY A 95 11.85 -5.91 -7.14
C GLY A 95 11.50 -4.84 -8.17
N PRO A 96 10.52 -5.10 -9.05
CA PRO A 96 10.17 -4.17 -10.11
C PRO A 96 9.67 -2.80 -9.60
N ALA A 97 8.91 -2.75 -8.50
CA ALA A 97 8.49 -1.49 -7.88
C ALA A 97 9.70 -0.69 -7.40
N ALA A 98 10.63 -1.37 -6.71
CA ALA A 98 11.87 -0.78 -6.24
C ALA A 98 12.66 -0.14 -7.39
N GLY A 99 12.81 -0.87 -8.50
CA GLY A 99 13.50 -0.39 -9.69
C GLY A 99 12.84 0.86 -10.27
N VAL A 100 11.51 0.82 -10.48
CA VAL A 100 10.74 1.97 -10.98
C VAL A 100 10.92 3.19 -10.09
N LEU A 101 10.72 3.03 -8.78
CA LEU A 101 10.78 4.13 -7.83
C LEU A 101 12.21 4.66 -7.67
N ALA A 102 13.22 3.79 -7.63
CA ALA A 102 14.62 4.20 -7.59
C ALA A 102 15.00 5.00 -8.83
N GLY A 103 14.62 4.52 -10.02
CA GLY A 103 14.86 5.23 -11.27
C GLY A 103 14.25 6.63 -11.29
N LEU A 104 12.95 6.73 -11.00
CA LEU A 104 12.21 7.99 -11.04
C LEU A 104 12.66 9.00 -9.96
N SER A 105 13.15 8.52 -8.82
CA SER A 105 13.53 9.36 -7.68
C SER A 105 15.01 9.72 -7.62
N GLY A 106 15.81 9.34 -8.64
CA GLY A 106 17.26 9.52 -8.60
C GLY A 106 17.93 8.71 -7.48
N GLY A 107 17.38 7.53 -7.17
CA GLY A 107 17.86 6.62 -6.13
C GLY A 107 17.43 6.95 -4.70
N ARG A 108 16.60 7.98 -4.49
CA ARG A 108 16.12 8.36 -3.14
C ARG A 108 15.11 7.37 -2.57
N LEU A 109 14.33 6.71 -3.41
CA LEU A 109 13.43 5.62 -3.04
C LEU A 109 14.08 4.25 -3.33
N PRO A 110 13.79 3.23 -2.52
CA PRO A 110 12.80 3.22 -1.43
C PRO A 110 13.35 3.58 -0.02
N ALA A 111 14.65 3.88 0.11
CA ALA A 111 15.29 4.23 1.39
C ALA A 111 14.75 5.52 2.04
N GLY A 112 14.22 6.44 1.23
CA GLY A 112 13.62 7.70 1.68
C GLY A 112 12.25 7.56 2.33
N TRP A 113 11.61 6.39 2.29
CA TRP A 113 10.29 6.20 2.91
C TRP A 113 10.34 6.28 4.43
N ARG A 114 9.25 6.79 5.00
CA ARG A 114 8.99 6.80 6.45
C ARG A 114 7.59 6.26 6.68
N ILE A 115 7.48 4.93 6.79
CA ILE A 115 6.22 4.21 6.94
C ILE A 115 5.96 3.94 8.42
N ALA A 116 4.81 4.39 8.91
CA ALA A 116 4.24 3.93 10.17
C ALA A 116 3.84 2.47 10.01
N PHE A 117 4.62 1.55 10.58
CA PHE A 117 4.17 0.17 10.64
C PHE A 117 3.14 0.03 11.77
N PRO A 118 1.93 -0.46 11.49
CA PRO A 118 0.94 -0.64 12.53
C PRO A 118 1.33 -1.78 13.46
N ARG A 119 0.88 -1.64 14.71
CA ARG A 119 0.90 -2.64 15.76
C ARG A 119 -0.49 -3.28 15.88
N SER A 120 -0.55 -4.42 16.55
CA SER A 120 -1.78 -5.18 16.78
C SER A 120 -2.84 -4.32 17.46
N GLY A 121 -4.10 -4.57 17.07
CA GLY A 121 -5.27 -3.85 17.54
C GLY A 121 -6.52 -4.71 17.39
N THR A 122 -7.61 -4.32 18.04
CA THR A 122 -8.86 -5.09 18.07
C THR A 122 -9.90 -4.54 17.08
N GLY A 123 -10.59 -5.42 16.35
CA GLY A 123 -11.74 -5.06 15.52
C GLY A 123 -11.34 -4.27 14.26
N THR A 124 -11.76 -3.00 14.16
CA THR A 124 -11.42 -2.09 13.05
C THR A 124 -10.25 -1.18 13.38
N THR A 125 -9.67 -1.27 14.58
CA THR A 125 -8.67 -0.32 15.07
C THR A 125 -7.24 -0.79 14.77
N LEU A 126 -6.40 0.11 14.24
CA LEU A 126 -4.94 -0.06 14.20
C LEU A 126 -4.27 0.90 15.19
N ALA A 127 -3.21 0.44 15.86
CA ALA A 127 -2.29 1.28 16.60
C ALA A 127 -0.98 1.44 15.80
N PHE A 128 -0.19 2.49 16.05
CA PHE A 128 1.09 2.68 15.36
C PHE A 128 2.20 2.95 16.37
N GLY A 129 3.35 2.31 16.19
CA GLY A 129 4.54 2.62 16.98
C GLY A 129 5.18 3.95 16.57
N PRO A 130 6.07 4.51 17.40
CA PRO A 130 6.88 5.67 17.03
C PRO A 130 7.92 5.34 15.93
N GLU A 131 8.26 4.06 15.78
CA GLU A 131 9.20 3.56 14.79
C GLU A 131 8.68 3.74 13.35
N ARG A 132 9.58 4.16 12.46
CA ARG A 132 9.29 4.34 11.04
C ARG A 132 10.18 3.43 10.22
N LEU A 133 9.56 2.58 9.41
CA LEU A 133 10.28 1.71 8.48
C LEU A 133 10.52 2.42 7.15
N THR A 134 11.63 2.07 6.52
CA THR A 134 12.04 2.42 5.17
C THR A 134 11.81 1.24 4.24
N GLY A 135 11.78 1.45 2.93
CA GLY A 135 11.65 0.32 2.00
C GLY A 135 12.92 -0.51 1.80
N THR A 136 13.97 -0.21 2.57
CA THR A 136 15.12 -1.11 2.73
C THR A 136 15.01 -2.01 3.95
N ASP A 137 14.03 -1.79 4.83
CA ASP A 137 13.78 -2.67 5.98
C ASP A 137 13.12 -3.99 5.55
N ASP A 138 13.67 -5.09 6.06
CA ASP A 138 13.29 -6.45 5.70
C ASP A 138 11.82 -6.74 6.03
N ASP A 139 11.34 -6.26 7.17
CA ASP A 139 9.95 -6.46 7.62
C ASP A 139 8.94 -5.77 6.70
N LEU A 140 9.26 -4.55 6.23
CA LEU A 140 8.40 -3.82 5.30
C LEU A 140 8.37 -4.51 3.94
N GLY A 141 9.53 -4.94 3.44
CA GLY A 141 9.64 -5.71 2.20
C GLY A 141 8.83 -7.00 2.26
N ALA A 142 9.00 -7.78 3.32
CA ALA A 142 8.29 -9.03 3.54
C ALA A 142 6.76 -8.84 3.64
N ALA A 143 6.30 -7.77 4.31
CA ALA A 143 4.88 -7.46 4.43
C ALA A 143 4.24 -7.18 3.06
N VAL A 144 4.89 -6.34 2.25
CA VAL A 144 4.36 -5.99 0.92
C VAL A 144 4.39 -7.20 -0.01
N ASP A 145 5.49 -7.95 -0.04
CA ASP A 145 5.60 -9.17 -0.85
C ASP A 145 4.53 -10.18 -0.45
N TRP A 146 4.25 -10.31 0.84
CA TRP A 146 3.18 -11.18 1.32
C TRP A 146 1.81 -10.75 0.78
N TRP A 147 1.44 -9.47 0.92
CA TRP A 147 0.15 -8.96 0.42
C TRP A 147 -0.03 -9.15 -1.08
N VAL A 148 1.03 -8.91 -1.84
CA VAL A 148 1.08 -9.10 -3.30
C VAL A 148 0.90 -10.59 -3.63
N ASN A 149 1.64 -11.47 -2.95
CA ASN A 149 1.53 -12.91 -3.16
C ASN A 149 0.17 -13.48 -2.74
N ALA A 150 -0.42 -12.96 -1.65
CA ALA A 150 -1.73 -13.38 -1.16
C ALA A 150 -2.86 -13.00 -2.14
N ARG A 151 -2.76 -11.83 -2.78
CA ARG A 151 -3.70 -11.44 -3.83
C ARG A 151 -3.56 -12.28 -5.10
N HIS A 152 -2.33 -12.63 -5.48
CA HIS A 152 -2.07 -13.40 -6.70
C HIS A 152 -2.28 -14.91 -6.54
N GLY A 153 -1.99 -15.43 -5.35
CA GLY A 153 -2.24 -16.81 -4.98
C GLY A 153 -3.68 -16.96 -4.51
N LEU A 154 -4.61 -17.13 -5.46
CA LEU A 154 -5.99 -17.49 -5.18
C LEU A 154 -6.06 -18.55 -4.06
N THR A 155 -6.61 -18.15 -2.91
CA THR A 155 -7.28 -18.99 -1.89
C THR A 155 -6.54 -19.80 -0.80
N HIS A 156 -5.20 -19.91 -0.68
CA HIS A 156 -4.66 -20.91 0.31
C HIS A 156 -3.39 -20.61 1.14
N ARG A 157 -2.83 -19.38 1.17
CA ARG A 157 -1.58 -19.15 1.93
C ARG A 157 -1.82 -18.39 3.23
N ARG A 158 -1.48 -19.06 4.35
CA ARG A 158 -1.39 -18.49 5.70
C ARG A 158 -0.37 -17.35 5.74
N LEU A 159 -0.52 -16.40 6.65
CA LEU A 159 0.55 -15.49 7.03
C LEU A 159 1.79 -16.29 7.49
N PRO A 160 3.02 -15.90 7.11
CA PRO A 160 4.23 -16.57 7.57
C PRO A 160 4.27 -16.56 9.09
N ARG A 161 4.19 -17.74 9.73
CA ARG A 161 4.27 -17.86 11.20
C ARG A 161 5.67 -17.59 11.74
N ASP A 162 6.68 -17.72 10.86
CA ASP A 162 8.09 -17.64 11.20
C ASP A 162 8.59 -16.19 11.32
N HIS A 163 7.72 -15.22 11.03
CA HIS A 163 7.93 -13.82 11.36
C HIS A 163 6.94 -13.44 12.44
N ALA A 164 7.47 -12.88 13.53
CA ALA A 164 6.67 -12.24 14.55
C ALA A 164 6.09 -10.96 13.96
N TRP A 165 5.01 -11.11 13.17
CA TRP A 165 4.31 -9.96 12.66
C TRP A 165 3.75 -9.18 13.84
N PRO A 166 3.93 -7.86 13.88
CA PRO A 166 3.45 -7.03 14.98
C PRO A 166 1.92 -6.91 14.99
N VAL A 167 1.20 -7.59 14.08
CA VAL A 167 -0.26 -7.67 14.04
C VAL A 167 -0.68 -9.10 14.40
N ASP A 168 -1.41 -9.24 15.51
CA ASP A 168 -2.15 -10.46 15.83
C ASP A 168 -3.29 -10.59 14.82
N THR A 169 -3.03 -11.32 13.74
CA THR A 169 -4.04 -11.56 12.72
C THR A 169 -4.96 -12.68 13.19
N ASP A 170 -6.26 -12.44 13.11
CA ASP A 170 -7.32 -13.43 13.30
C ASP A 170 -7.35 -14.51 12.20
N ALA A 171 -6.42 -14.47 11.25
CA ALA A 171 -6.16 -15.48 10.22
C ALA A 171 -5.63 -16.82 10.79
N TYR A 172 -5.99 -17.15 12.03
CA TYR A 172 -5.71 -18.43 12.65
C TYR A 172 -6.76 -19.47 12.23
N ASP A 173 -6.25 -20.69 12.08
CA ASP A 173 -6.93 -21.93 11.69
C ASP A 173 -7.19 -22.21 10.20
N SER A 174 -6.82 -23.46 9.88
CA SER A 174 -7.05 -24.21 8.66
C SER A 174 -8.41 -23.94 8.05
N ASP A 175 -8.41 -23.53 6.77
CA ASP A 175 -9.43 -23.79 5.72
C ASP A 175 -9.57 -22.65 4.69
N GLY A 176 -8.72 -21.62 4.74
CA GLY A 176 -8.80 -20.48 3.82
C GLY A 176 -9.61 -19.30 4.36
N ALA A 177 -9.77 -19.22 5.69
CA ALA A 177 -10.33 -18.09 6.43
C ALA A 177 -9.61 -16.77 6.05
N ASP A 178 -10.28 -15.86 5.35
CA ASP A 178 -11.05 -14.72 5.88
C ASP A 178 -10.11 -13.61 6.37
N VAL A 179 -9.90 -12.61 5.51
CA VAL A 179 -9.22 -11.37 5.90
C VAL A 179 -10.17 -10.67 6.88
N GLY A 180 -9.81 -10.62 8.16
CA GLY A 180 -10.54 -9.85 9.16
C GLY A 180 -10.44 -8.34 8.96
N ALA A 181 -11.23 -7.57 9.71
CA ALA A 181 -11.27 -6.12 9.58
C ALA A 181 -9.91 -5.47 9.87
N THR A 182 -9.23 -5.82 10.98
CA THR A 182 -7.87 -5.34 11.30
C THR A 182 -6.90 -5.59 10.15
N THR A 183 -6.89 -6.82 9.61
CA THR A 183 -5.98 -7.24 8.54
C THR A 183 -6.26 -6.47 7.25
N ALA A 184 -7.54 -6.23 6.92
CA ALA A 184 -7.92 -5.38 5.79
C ALA A 184 -7.49 -3.91 5.96
N ARG A 185 -7.66 -3.35 7.17
CA ARG A 185 -7.21 -1.99 7.48
C ARG A 185 -5.70 -1.86 7.46
N PHE A 186 -4.97 -2.89 7.88
CA PHE A 186 -3.53 -2.90 7.77
C PHE A 186 -3.09 -2.76 6.30
N ALA A 187 -3.65 -3.56 5.39
CA ALA A 187 -3.37 -3.41 3.96
C ALA A 187 -3.64 -1.98 3.47
N LEU A 188 -4.83 -1.44 3.77
CA LEU A 188 -5.21 -0.11 3.34
C LEU A 188 -4.24 0.97 3.85
N ALA A 189 -3.97 0.98 5.16
CA ALA A 189 -3.07 1.95 5.78
C ALA A 189 -1.64 1.85 5.25
N LEU A 190 -1.13 0.62 5.05
CA LEU A 190 0.20 0.38 4.51
C LEU A 190 0.34 0.95 3.08
N PHE A 191 -0.57 0.57 2.18
CA PHE A 191 -0.48 0.97 0.77
C PHE A 191 -0.78 2.45 0.55
N LEU A 192 -1.64 3.07 1.37
CA LEU A 192 -1.83 4.52 1.39
C LEU A 192 -0.52 5.25 1.76
N GLN A 193 0.19 4.80 2.79
CA GLN A 193 1.45 5.41 3.20
C GLN A 193 2.55 5.24 2.15
N LEU A 194 2.65 4.06 1.54
CA LEU A 194 3.62 3.81 0.46
C LEU A 194 3.37 4.75 -0.72
N ALA A 195 2.11 4.90 -1.14
CA ALA A 195 1.74 5.83 -2.21
C ALA A 195 2.02 7.29 -1.83
N ASP A 196 1.53 7.75 -0.67
CA ASP A 196 1.71 9.14 -0.23
C ASP A 196 3.18 9.53 -0.08
N GLN A 197 4.00 8.69 0.57
CA GLN A 197 5.43 8.93 0.73
C GLN A 197 6.16 8.88 -0.62
N SER A 198 5.76 8.01 -1.54
CA SER A 198 6.30 8.00 -2.91
C SER A 198 6.00 9.29 -3.65
N ILE A 199 4.76 9.77 -3.58
CA ILE A 199 4.34 11.03 -4.21
C ILE A 199 5.18 12.19 -3.69
N ARG A 200 5.35 12.29 -2.37
CA ARG A 200 6.15 13.36 -1.74
C ARG A 200 7.59 13.36 -2.23
N VAL A 201 8.27 12.21 -2.15
CA VAL A 201 9.69 12.11 -2.53
C VAL A 201 9.88 12.35 -4.03
N LEU A 202 8.99 11.82 -4.88
CA LEU A 202 9.07 12.02 -6.33
C LEU A 202 8.75 13.46 -6.74
N ALA A 203 7.77 14.10 -6.09
CA ALA A 203 7.43 15.49 -6.36
C ALA A 203 8.56 16.44 -5.96
N ASP A 204 9.22 16.17 -4.82
CA ASP A 204 10.41 16.89 -4.38
C ASP A 204 11.59 16.67 -5.33
N ALA A 205 11.89 15.42 -5.70
CA ALA A 205 12.95 15.09 -6.65
C ALA A 205 12.74 15.78 -8.01
N ALA A 206 11.50 15.86 -8.49
CA ALA A 206 11.16 16.53 -9.74
C ALA A 206 11.07 18.06 -9.65
N GLY A 207 11.27 18.66 -8.47
CA GLY A 207 11.18 20.11 -8.25
C GLY A 207 9.80 20.67 -8.60
N MET A 208 8.73 20.00 -8.17
CA MET A 208 7.35 20.48 -8.32
C MET A 208 7.14 21.77 -7.53
N ALA A 209 6.48 22.76 -8.12
CA ALA A 209 6.21 24.04 -7.45
C ALA A 209 5.10 23.95 -6.39
N ARG A 210 4.13 23.05 -6.60
CA ARG A 210 2.96 22.84 -5.74
C ARG A 210 2.74 21.34 -5.46
N PRO A 211 3.71 20.66 -4.84
CA PRO A 211 3.66 19.22 -4.63
C PRO A 211 2.46 18.79 -3.76
N GLU A 212 1.96 19.67 -2.90
CA GLU A 212 0.85 19.43 -1.99
C GLU A 212 -0.48 19.12 -2.70
N GLU A 213 -0.67 19.60 -3.94
CA GLU A 213 -1.86 19.31 -4.73
C GLU A 213 -1.92 17.86 -5.24
N LEU A 214 -0.79 17.15 -5.15
CA LEU A 214 -0.65 15.77 -5.60
C LEU A 214 -0.83 14.76 -4.46
N TRP A 215 -0.71 15.20 -3.21
CA TRP A 215 -0.74 14.33 -2.04
C TRP A 215 -2.07 13.59 -1.90
N LEU A 216 -2.03 12.46 -1.21
CA LEU A 216 -3.27 11.82 -0.79
C LEU A 216 -3.93 12.66 0.29
N PRO A 217 -5.28 12.64 0.41
CA PRO A 217 -5.96 13.37 1.47
C PRO A 217 -5.44 12.97 2.86
N ALA A 218 -5.03 13.95 3.66
CA ALA A 218 -4.40 13.71 4.97
C ALA A 218 -5.29 12.92 5.94
N HIS A 219 -6.61 13.01 5.79
CA HIS A 219 -7.55 12.26 6.59
C HIS A 219 -7.50 10.75 6.28
N TRP A 220 -7.13 10.32 5.06
CA TRP A 220 -6.97 8.89 4.74
C TRP A 220 -5.78 8.29 5.48
N THR A 221 -4.63 8.96 5.50
CA THR A 221 -3.42 8.46 6.18
C THR A 221 -3.54 8.55 7.69
N ALA A 222 -4.31 9.51 8.20
CA ALA A 222 -4.70 9.60 9.61
C ALA A 222 -5.78 8.58 10.02
N GLY A 223 -6.32 7.80 9.08
CA GLY A 223 -7.37 6.82 9.36
C GLY A 223 -8.70 7.45 9.75
N ARG A 224 -9.11 8.53 9.09
CA ARG A 224 -10.43 9.17 9.29
C ARG A 224 -11.27 8.97 8.04
N ALA A 225 -12.52 8.53 8.22
CA ALA A 225 -13.51 8.52 7.15
C ALA A 225 -14.01 9.95 6.87
N THR A 226 -14.41 10.24 5.63
CA THR A 226 -15.27 11.39 5.29
C THR A 226 -16.65 10.84 4.93
N ALA A 227 -17.81 11.34 5.37
CA ALA A 227 -18.17 12.64 5.93
C ALA A 227 -19.13 12.47 7.13
N GLU A 228 -18.58 12.55 8.33
CA GLU A 228 -19.20 13.09 9.54
C GLU A 228 -18.02 13.18 10.49
N ALA A 229 -17.75 14.37 11.05
CA ALA A 229 -16.66 14.54 12.02
C ALA A 229 -16.86 13.69 13.30
N ASP A 230 -18.00 12.99 13.39
CA ASP A 230 -18.44 12.11 14.47
C ASP A 230 -18.36 10.60 14.13
N ALA A 231 -17.94 10.23 12.91
CA ALA A 231 -17.67 8.82 12.61
C ALA A 231 -16.38 8.36 13.31
N PRO A 232 -16.36 7.18 13.97
CA PRO A 232 -15.14 6.67 14.59
C PRO A 232 -14.04 6.57 13.53
N PRO A 233 -12.78 6.93 13.86
CA PRO A 233 -11.69 6.85 12.90
C PRO A 233 -11.53 5.39 12.42
N LEU A 234 -11.28 5.24 11.11
CA LEU A 234 -10.90 3.98 10.46
C LEU A 234 -9.71 3.30 11.17
N TRP A 235 -8.85 4.08 11.84
CA TRP A 235 -7.87 3.63 12.84
C TRP A 235 -7.36 4.81 13.70
N THR A 236 -6.97 4.54 14.96
CA THR A 236 -6.39 5.56 15.85
C THR A 236 -4.87 5.55 15.77
N GLY A 237 -4.31 6.54 15.08
CA GLY A 237 -2.88 6.86 15.16
C GLY A 237 -2.51 7.45 16.51
N ILE A 238 -2.37 6.61 17.54
CA ILE A 238 -1.72 7.04 18.79
C ILE A 238 -0.23 7.01 18.50
N ALA A 239 0.43 8.18 18.47
CA ALA A 239 1.86 8.22 18.74
C ALA A 239 2.01 7.72 20.17
N VAL A 240 2.35 6.45 20.35
CA VAL A 240 2.71 5.96 21.68
C VAL A 240 4.03 6.65 22.00
N ASP A 241 3.97 7.69 22.83
CA ASP A 241 5.17 8.28 23.41
C ASP A 241 6.01 7.13 23.96
N ALA A 242 7.25 7.02 23.48
CA ALA A 242 8.17 6.04 24.03
C ALA A 242 8.35 6.35 25.53
N PRO A 243 8.38 5.32 26.41
CA PRO A 243 8.67 5.52 27.82
C PRO A 243 10.04 6.17 28.06
#